data_AF-A0A1F5BHW1-F1
#
_entry.id   AF-A0A1F5BHW1-F1
#
_cell.length_a   1.000
_cell.length_b   1.000
_cell.length_c   1.000
_cell.angle_alpha   90.00
_cell.angle_beta   90.00
_cell.angle_gamma   90.00
#
_symmetry.space_group_name_H-M   'P 1'
#
loop_
_entity.id
_entity.type
_entity.pdbx_description
1 polymer ?
#
loop_
_entity_poly.entity_id
_entity_poly.type
_entity_poly.pdbx_seq_one_letter_code
_entity_poly.pdbx_strand_id
1 'polypeptide(L)' 'MAMQEDGWANLASMGFYLRQLDPSFDPRTYGYKQLSQLIKAYPGLFETRVRDESGANAIWIKSKE' A
#
# COMPACT_ATOMS: atom_id res chain seq x y z
N MET A 1 -4.69 -0.85 22.61
CA MET A 1 -5.06 -1.89 21.63
C MET A 1 -5.46 -1.21 20.33
N ALA A 2 -4.54 -1.03 19.38
CA ALA A 2 -4.92 -0.67 18.01
C ALA A 2 -5.25 -1.97 17.30
N MET A 3 -6.52 -2.37 17.42
CA MET A 3 -7.12 -3.44 16.62
C MET A 3 -6.81 -3.10 15.17
N GLN A 4 -5.99 -3.93 14.52
CA GLN A 4 -5.66 -3.81 13.11
C GLN A 4 -6.98 -3.75 12.36
N GLU A 5 -7.35 -2.57 11.88
CA GLU A 5 -8.67 -2.27 11.33
C GLU A 5 -8.96 -3.21 10.15
N ASP A 6 -9.72 -4.29 10.38
CA ASP A 6 -10.36 -5.11 9.34
C ASP A 6 -9.46 -5.60 8.19
N GLY A 7 -8.18 -5.88 8.46
CA GLY A 7 -7.22 -6.32 7.45
C GLY A 7 -6.80 -5.24 6.44
N TRP A 8 -7.07 -3.96 6.75
CA TRP A 8 -6.57 -2.83 5.99
C TRP A 8 -5.23 -2.34 6.57
N ALA A 9 -4.32 -2.00 5.67
CA ALA A 9 -3.03 -1.41 6.01
C ALA A 9 -2.84 -0.07 5.28
N ASN A 10 -2.23 0.90 5.95
CA ASN A 10 -1.82 2.14 5.31
C ASN A 10 -0.65 1.86 4.35
N LEU A 11 -0.78 2.28 3.08
CA LEU A 11 0.19 2.03 2.04
C LEU A 11 1.54 2.71 2.32
N ALA A 12 1.55 3.89 2.93
CA ALA A 12 2.79 4.59 3.26
C ALA A 12 3.57 3.81 4.32
N SER A 13 2.87 3.33 5.36
CA SER A 13 3.46 2.44 6.37
C SER A 13 3.94 1.13 5.75
N MET A 14 3.15 0.49 4.88
CA MET A 14 3.59 -0.73 4.19
C MET A 14 4.83 -0.47 3.32
N GLY A 15 4.89 0.64 2.59
CA GLY A 15 6.05 1.00 1.78
C GLY A 15 7.31 1.26 2.61
N PHE A 16 7.15 1.81 3.82
CA PHE A 16 8.25 1.96 4.77
C PHE A 16 8.78 0.59 5.22
N TYR A 17 7.92 -0.31 5.68
CA TYR A 17 8.33 -1.66 6.11
C TYR A 17 8.86 -2.50 4.96
N LEU A 18 8.28 -2.38 3.75
CA LEU A 18 8.75 -3.09 2.56
C LEU A 18 10.21 -2.74 2.25
N ARG A 19 10.60 -1.46 2.35
CA ARG A 19 12.00 -1.06 2.17
C ARG A 19 12.94 -1.54 3.27
N GLN A 20 12.42 -1.76 4.48
CA GLN A 20 13.22 -2.33 5.57
C GLN A 20 13.45 -3.83 5.36
N LEU A 21 12.44 -4.54 4.84
CA LEU A 21 12.49 -5.99 4.59
C LEU A 21 13.25 -6.33 3.31
N ASP A 22 13.00 -5.57 2.25
CA ASP A 22 13.66 -5.69 0.95
C ASP A 22 14.11 -4.30 0.46
N PRO A 23 15.34 -3.88 0.82
CA PRO A 23 15.91 -2.62 0.34
C PRO A 23 16.10 -2.57 -1.18
N SER A 24 16.11 -3.71 -1.86
CA SER A 24 16.26 -3.79 -3.32
C SER A 24 14.95 -3.57 -4.07
N PHE A 25 13.83 -3.57 -3.35
CA PHE A 25 12.51 -3.33 -3.93
C PHE A 25 12.39 -1.91 -4.50
N ASP A 26 12.19 -1.81 -5.82
CA ASP A 26 11.90 -0.56 -6.52
C ASP A 26 10.69 -0.75 -7.47
N PRO A 27 9.56 -0.03 -7.28
CA PRO A 27 8.41 -0.08 -8.19
C PRO A 27 8.75 0.18 -9.67
N ARG A 28 9.85 0.88 -9.95
CA ARG A 28 10.29 1.22 -11.31
C ARG A 28 10.79 0.01 -12.08
N THR A 29 11.29 -1.03 -11.40
CA THR A 29 11.67 -2.30 -12.08
C THR A 29 10.45 -3.00 -12.65
N TYR A 30 9.26 -2.69 -12.14
CA TYR A 30 7.96 -3.16 -12.64
C TYR A 30 7.27 -2.13 -13.57
N GLY A 31 7.93 -1.02 -13.92
CA GLY A 31 7.37 0.01 -14.81
C GLY A 31 6.51 1.08 -14.12
N TYR A 32 6.47 1.13 -12.79
CA TYR A 32 5.65 2.08 -12.04
C TYR A 32 6.49 3.14 -11.33
N LYS A 33 6.01 4.40 -11.33
CA LYS A 33 6.74 5.50 -10.70
C LYS A 33 6.61 5.49 -9.17
N GLN A 34 5.56 4.85 -8.65
CA GLN A 34 5.22 4.83 -7.23
C GLN A 34 4.64 3.45 -6.85
N LEU A 35 4.87 3.04 -5.60
CA LEU A 35 4.29 1.80 -5.04
C LEU A 35 2.76 1.79 -5.17
N SER A 36 2.10 2.94 -4.98
CA SER A 36 0.65 3.07 -5.14
C SER A 36 0.15 2.70 -6.54
N GLN A 37 0.90 3.03 -7.58
CA GLN A 37 0.55 2.67 -8.95
C GLN A 37 0.75 1.17 -9.19
N LEU A 38 1.85 0.61 -8.68
CA LEU A 38 2.12 -0.82 -8.75
C LEU A 38 0.99 -1.63 -8.10
N ILE A 39 0.62 -1.33 -6.85
CA ILE A 39 -0.44 -2.06 -6.14
C ILE A 39 -1.79 -1.94 -6.86
N LYS A 40 -2.13 -0.74 -7.37
CA LYS A 40 -3.37 -0.51 -8.13
C LYS A 40 -3.41 -1.27 -9.46
N ALA A 41 -2.27 -1.68 -10.01
CA ALA A 41 -2.21 -2.48 -11.23
C ALA A 41 -2.59 -3.96 -11.02
N TYR A 42 -2.69 -4.42 -9.76
CA TYR A 42 -3.10 -5.78 -9.41
C TYR A 42 -4.42 -5.80 -8.63
N PRO A 43 -5.54 -5.34 -9.21
CA PRO A 43 -6.84 -5.28 -8.52
C PRO A 43 -7.44 -6.66 -8.18
N GLY A 44 -6.91 -7.73 -8.77
CA GLY A 44 -7.25 -9.12 -8.41
C GLY A 44 -6.62 -9.58 -7.10
N LEU A 45 -5.48 -8.99 -6.71
CA LEU A 45 -4.75 -9.35 -5.49
C LEU A 45 -5.01 -8.37 -4.34
N PHE A 46 -5.31 -7.11 -4.66
CA PHE A 46 -5.46 -6.06 -3.67
C PHE A 46 -6.74 -5.26 -3.87
N GLU A 47 -7.39 -4.94 -2.76
CA GLU A 47 -8.36 -3.85 -2.69
C GLU A 47 -7.66 -2.58 -2.20
N THR A 48 -7.94 -1.44 -2.84
CA THR A 48 -7.35 -0.15 -2.46
C THR A 48 -8.44 0.88 -2.20
N ARG A 49 -8.31 1.66 -1.14
CA ARG A 49 -9.22 2.77 -0.79
C ARG A 49 -8.41 4.03 -0.51
N VAL A 50 -8.97 5.19 -0.83
CA VAL A 50 -8.42 6.48 -0.41
C VAL A 50 -9.29 6.98 0.74
N ARG A 51 -8.67 7.32 1.86
CA ARG A 51 -9.33 7.97 3.00
C ARG A 51 -8.74 9.36 3.15
N ASP A 52 -9.60 10.35 3.35
CA ASP A 52 -9.14 11.66 3.79
C ASP A 52 -8.82 11.55 5.29
N GLU A 53 -7.54 11.67 5.63
CA GLU A 53 -7.07 11.59 7.00
C GLU A 53 -6.38 12.90 7.32
N SER A 54 -7.10 13.79 8.04
CA SER A 54 -6.57 15.07 8.49
C SER A 54 -5.99 15.94 7.35
N GLY A 55 -6.67 16.00 6.20
CA GLY A 55 -6.26 16.81 5.05
C GLY A 55 -5.20 16.17 4.13
N ALA A 56 -4.82 14.91 4.38
CA ALA A 56 -4.00 14.12 3.49
C ALA A 56 -4.78 12.92 2.93
N ASN A 57 -4.70 12.70 1.62
CA ASN A 57 -5.25 11.53 0.97
C ASN A 57 -4.40 10.29 1.29
N ALA A 58 -4.75 9.56 2.34
CA ALA A 58 -4.10 8.33 2.72
C ALA A 58 -4.63 7.16 1.88
N ILE A 59 -3.73 6.36 1.31
CA ILE A 59 -4.11 5.15 0.58
C ILE A 59 -4.05 3.97 1.56
N TRP A 60 -5.14 3.24 1.63
CA TRP A 60 -5.30 2.03 2.39
C TRP A 60 -5.43 0.85 1.45
N ILE A 61 -4.85 -0.28 1.83
CA ILE A 61 -4.82 -1.49 1.02
C ILE A 61 -5.20 -2.71 1.86
N LYS A 62 -5.83 -3.69 1.22
CA LYS A 62 -6.18 -4.97 1.81
C LYS A 62 -5.96 -6.08 0.78
N SER A 63 -5.37 -7.19 1.19
CA SER A 63 -5.21 -8.36 0.32
C SER A 63 -6.56 -9.03 0.09
N LYS A 64 -6.80 -9.46 -1.15
CA LYS A 64 -7.89 -10.35 -1.51
C LYS A 64 -7.36 -11.78 -1.42
N GLU A 65 -7.99 -12.60 -0.59
CA GLU A 65 -7.85 -14.06 -0.65
C GLU A 65 -8.64 -14.63 -1.84
#